data_AF-A0A925Z1G5-F1
#
_entry.id   AF-A0A925Z1G5-F1
#
_cell.length_a   1.000
_cell.length_b   1.000
_cell.length_c   1.000
_cell.angle_alpha   90.00
_cell.angle_beta   90.00
_cell.angle_gamma   90.00
#
_symmetry.space_group_name_H-M   'P 1'
#
loop_
_entity.id
_entity.type
_entity.pdbx_description
1 polymer ?
#
loop_
_entity_poly.entity_id
_entity_poly.type
_entity_poly.pdbx_seq_one_letter_code
_entity_poly.pdbx_strand_id
1 'polypeptide(L)'
;MNMISNFPWLLVAVIIYNVIAFSLGVSPEPDAAGRIVTAFDNPLVSFTMISGAVWQLTLGDVMIMLTLAFLFVELIKATRTSSYSIVDHALSMVVFIICIVEFLAVPQAATSVFFIIIIVVLIDVIAGFTITIRAAKRDVAFGGAEGH
;
A
#
# COMPACT_ATOMS: atom_id res chain seq x y z
N MET A 1 -20.40 10.50 13.86
CA MET A 1 -19.57 11.05 12.76
C MET A 1 -18.22 10.35 12.86
N ASN A 2 -18.08 9.20 12.22
CA ASN A 2 -17.02 8.25 12.60
C ASN A 2 -15.72 8.59 11.86
N MET A 3 -14.78 9.21 12.56
CA MET A 3 -13.40 9.47 12.10
C MET A 3 -12.67 8.22 11.56
N ILE A 4 -13.15 7.02 11.91
CA ILE A 4 -12.68 5.73 11.37
C ILE A 4 -12.94 5.59 9.85
N SER A 5 -13.90 6.32 9.28
CA SER A 5 -14.25 6.19 7.86
C SER A 5 -13.21 6.78 6.90
N ASN A 6 -12.41 7.75 7.33
CA ASN A 6 -11.45 8.48 6.48
C ASN A 6 -10.00 8.04 6.75
N PHE A 7 -9.82 6.94 7.49
CA PHE A 7 -8.50 6.45 7.82
C PHE A 7 -7.87 5.74 6.60
N PRO A 8 -6.63 6.08 6.20
CA PRO A 8 -5.88 5.42 5.12
C PRO A 8 -5.38 4.04 5.56
N TRP A 9 -6.01 2.96 5.13
CA TRP A 9 -5.61 1.60 5.49
C TRP A 9 -4.20 1.25 5.04
N LEU A 10 -3.74 1.84 3.93
CA LEU A 10 -2.37 1.68 3.47
C LEU A 10 -1.33 2.31 4.41
N LEU A 11 -1.70 3.33 5.20
CA LEU A 11 -0.84 3.83 6.27
C LEU A 11 -0.59 2.76 7.34
N VAL A 12 -1.60 1.92 7.66
CA VAL A 12 -1.39 0.78 8.56
C VAL A 12 -0.34 -0.16 8.00
N ALA A 13 -0.41 -0.46 6.70
CA ALA A 13 0.57 -1.32 6.04
C ALA A 13 2.01 -0.78 6.19
N VAL A 14 2.18 0.52 5.94
CA VAL A 14 3.47 1.23 6.06
C VAL A 14 3.97 1.22 7.50
N ILE A 15 3.09 1.44 8.48
CA ILE A 15 3.44 1.39 9.91
C ILE A 15 3.87 -0.03 10.30
N ILE A 16 3.14 -1.06 9.88
CA ILE A 16 3.51 -2.45 10.19
C ILE A 16 4.86 -2.81 9.57
N TYR A 17 5.11 -2.41 8.32
CA TYR A 17 6.41 -2.58 7.68
C TYR A 17 7.52 -1.95 8.53
N ASN A 18 7.34 -0.69 8.92
CA ASN A 18 8.31 0.05 9.73
C ASN A 18 8.56 -0.65 11.07
N VAL A 19 7.50 -1.05 11.77
CA VAL A 19 7.63 -1.78 13.04
C VAL A 19 8.46 -3.03 12.84
N ILE A 20 8.20 -3.85 11.82
CA ILE A 20 8.97 -5.06 11.53
C ILE A 20 10.42 -4.71 11.18
N ALA A 21 10.62 -3.73 10.30
CA ALA A 21 11.94 -3.33 9.82
C ALA A 21 12.85 -2.85 10.97
N PHE A 22 12.30 -2.10 11.92
CA PHE A 22 13.04 -1.56 13.06
C PHE A 22 13.09 -2.49 14.29
N SER A 23 12.21 -3.49 14.41
CA SER A 23 12.16 -4.38 15.59
C SER A 23 12.71 -5.79 15.37
N LEU A 24 12.60 -6.35 14.15
CA LEU A 24 12.87 -7.77 13.88
C LEU A 24 14.17 -8.01 13.09
N GLY A 25 15.08 -7.03 13.07
CA GLY A 25 16.45 -7.27 12.63
C GLY A 25 16.71 -7.04 11.15
N VAL A 26 16.24 -5.90 10.61
CA VAL A 26 16.85 -5.35 9.40
C VAL A 26 18.17 -4.68 9.82
N SER A 27 19.31 -5.29 9.49
CA SER A 27 20.61 -4.69 9.83
C SER A 27 20.76 -3.40 9.04
N PRO A 28 20.99 -2.24 9.70
CA PRO A 28 21.16 -0.97 8.99
C PRO A 28 22.43 -0.96 8.14
N GLU A 29 23.38 -1.85 8.45
CA GLU A 29 24.61 -2.04 7.67
C GLU A 29 24.34 -2.93 6.45
N PRO A 30 24.65 -2.46 5.24
CA PRO A 30 24.63 -3.31 4.06
C PRO A 30 25.67 -4.42 4.15
N ASP A 31 25.36 -5.59 3.58
CA ASP A 31 26.30 -6.68 3.39
C ASP A 31 27.43 -6.30 2.41
N ALA A 32 28.36 -7.23 2.17
CA ALA A 32 29.49 -7.00 1.25
C ALA A 32 29.07 -6.70 -0.21
N ALA A 33 27.81 -7.00 -0.58
CA ALA A 33 27.22 -6.69 -1.88
C ALA A 33 26.39 -5.39 -1.87
N GLY A 34 26.39 -4.64 -0.76
CA GLY A 34 25.62 -3.42 -0.60
C GLY A 34 24.12 -3.65 -0.37
N ARG A 35 23.71 -4.87 0.01
CA ARG A 35 22.32 -5.22 0.28
C ARG A 35 22.02 -5.19 1.76
N ILE A 36 20.85 -4.71 2.11
CA ILE A 36 20.38 -4.73 3.49
C ILE A 36 19.97 -6.16 3.85
N VAL A 37 20.48 -6.68 4.98
CA VAL A 37 20.01 -7.96 5.52
C VAL A 37 18.65 -7.72 6.14
N THR A 38 17.61 -8.36 5.58
CA THR A 38 16.23 -8.08 5.97
C THR A 38 15.57 -9.24 6.72
N ALA A 39 14.73 -8.89 7.70
CA ALA A 39 13.83 -9.87 8.33
C ALA A 39 12.74 -10.39 7.39
N PHE A 40 12.53 -9.72 6.26
CA PHE A 40 11.48 -10.05 5.30
C PHE A 40 11.81 -11.30 4.46
N ASP A 41 13.09 -11.64 4.32
CA ASP A 41 13.53 -12.85 3.62
C ASP A 41 13.36 -14.12 4.47
N ASN A 42 12.96 -13.98 5.73
CA ASN A 42 12.76 -15.12 6.62
C ASN A 42 11.59 -16.00 6.14
N PRO A 43 11.82 -17.29 5.88
CA PRO A 43 10.75 -18.21 5.52
C PRO A 43 9.88 -18.50 6.75
N LEU A 44 8.57 -18.37 6.57
CA LEU A 44 7.56 -18.71 7.58
C LEU A 44 7.00 -20.11 7.36
N VAL A 45 6.76 -20.46 6.10
CA VAL A 45 6.22 -21.75 5.69
C VAL A 45 6.99 -22.25 4.47
N SER A 46 7.22 -23.55 4.38
CA SER A 46 7.88 -24.17 3.23
C SER A 46 7.21 -25.50 2.90
N PHE A 47 6.96 -25.72 1.61
CA PHE A 47 6.36 -26.96 1.11
C PHE A 47 7.13 -27.46 -0.11
N THR A 48 7.37 -28.76 -0.16
CA THR A 48 7.84 -29.42 -1.37
C THR A 48 6.63 -29.70 -2.28
N MET A 49 6.64 -29.07 -3.45
CA MET A 49 5.59 -29.20 -4.45
C MET A 49 5.69 -30.55 -5.16
N ILE A 50 4.59 -30.99 -5.80
CA ILE A 50 4.55 -32.22 -6.61
C ILE A 50 5.60 -32.19 -7.75
N SER A 51 5.95 -30.99 -8.24
CA SER A 51 7.03 -30.80 -9.23
C SER A 51 8.44 -31.06 -8.69
N GLY A 52 8.61 -31.26 -7.38
CA GLY A 52 9.90 -31.37 -6.70
C GLY A 52 10.51 -30.02 -6.30
N ALA A 53 9.93 -28.89 -6.70
CA ALA A 53 10.38 -27.56 -6.27
C ALA A 53 9.97 -27.29 -4.81
N VAL A 54 10.80 -26.54 -4.07
CA VAL A 54 10.43 -26.05 -2.74
C VAL A 54 9.83 -24.66 -2.90
N TRP A 55 8.55 -24.52 -2.60
CA TRP A 55 7.91 -23.22 -2.48
C TRP A 55 8.03 -22.74 -1.03
N GLN A 56 8.36 -21.47 -0.87
CA GLN A 56 8.50 -20.85 0.45
C GLN A 56 7.62 -19.60 0.50
N LEU A 57 6.94 -19.44 1.63
CA LEU A 57 6.26 -18.21 1.98
C LEU A 57 7.11 -17.46 2.99
N THR A 58 7.57 -16.27 2.61
CA THR A 58 8.40 -15.41 3.46
C THR A 58 7.56 -14.42 4.24
N LEU A 59 8.17 -13.78 5.24
CA LEU A 59 7.54 -12.67 5.95
C LEU A 59 7.23 -11.50 5.00
N GLY A 60 8.10 -11.24 4.02
CA GLY A 60 7.88 -10.25 2.98
C GLY A 60 6.63 -10.53 2.14
N ASP A 61 6.42 -11.79 1.74
CA ASP A 61 5.23 -12.18 0.99
C ASP A 61 3.94 -11.95 1.78
N VAL A 62 3.95 -12.26 3.07
CA VAL A 62 2.82 -12.01 3.98
C VAL A 62 2.54 -10.50 4.08
N MET A 63 3.58 -9.69 4.19
CA MET A 63 3.45 -8.23 4.21
C MET A 63 2.87 -7.66 2.92
N ILE A 64 3.25 -8.20 1.76
CA ILE A 64 2.67 -7.81 0.47
C ILE A 64 1.19 -8.20 0.41
N MET A 65 0.84 -9.44 0.80
CA MET A 65 -0.55 -9.88 0.83
C MET A 65 -1.41 -9.03 1.76
N LEU A 66 -0.89 -8.66 2.95
CA LEU A 66 -1.56 -7.76 3.88
C LEU A 66 -1.78 -6.36 3.27
N THR A 67 -0.77 -5.83 2.60
CA THR A 67 -0.85 -4.52 1.92
C THR A 67 -1.90 -4.54 0.81
N LEU A 68 -1.96 -5.61 0.02
CA LEU A 68 -2.99 -5.79 -1.01
C LEU A 68 -4.39 -5.93 -0.40
N ALA A 69 -4.53 -6.59 0.75
CA ALA A 69 -5.80 -6.66 1.46
C ALA A 69 -6.25 -5.27 1.93
N PHE A 70 -5.35 -4.43 2.42
CA PHE A 70 -5.67 -3.04 2.77
C PHE A 70 -6.01 -2.18 1.54
N LEU A 71 -5.32 -2.37 0.41
CA LEU A 71 -5.73 -1.74 -0.86
C LEU A 71 -7.16 -2.14 -1.23
N PHE A 72 -7.52 -3.42 -1.10
CA PHE A 72 -8.87 -3.88 -1.40
C PHE A 72 -9.93 -3.21 -0.52
N VAL A 73 -9.63 -2.98 0.77
CA VAL A 73 -10.50 -2.22 1.68
C VAL A 73 -10.68 -0.79 1.19
N GLU A 74 -9.60 -0.11 0.75
CA GLU A 74 -9.69 1.24 0.19
C GLU A 74 -10.53 1.28 -1.09
N LEU A 75 -10.37 0.30 -1.98
CA LEU A 75 -11.17 0.18 -3.20
C LEU A 75 -12.67 0.05 -2.87
N ILE A 76 -13.04 -0.77 -1.88
CA ILE A 76 -14.45 -0.88 -1.44
C ILE A 76 -14.95 0.47 -0.89
N LYS A 77 -14.17 1.13 -0.02
CA LYS A 77 -14.54 2.43 0.56
C LYS A 77 -14.79 3.48 -0.53
N ALA A 78 -13.92 3.52 -1.54
CA ALA A 78 -14.00 4.48 -2.63
C ALA A 78 -15.25 4.32 -3.51
N THR A 79 -15.86 3.13 -3.56
CA THR A 79 -17.13 2.92 -4.29
C THR A 79 -18.37 3.43 -3.55
N ARG A 80 -18.30 3.67 -2.23
CA ARG A 80 -19.49 3.97 -1.40
C ARG A 80 -19.66 5.45 -1.06
N THR A 81 -18.60 6.27 -1.10
CA THR A 81 -18.62 7.61 -0.49
C THR A 81 -18.30 8.73 -1.50
N SER A 82 -19.32 9.43 -2.00
CA SER A 82 -19.15 10.48 -3.03
C SER A 82 -18.59 11.81 -2.48
N SER A 83 -18.92 12.20 -1.23
CA SER A 83 -18.64 13.57 -0.74
C SER A 83 -17.38 13.73 0.12
N TYR A 84 -16.77 12.65 0.62
CA TYR A 84 -15.55 12.69 1.44
C TYR A 84 -14.25 12.40 0.65
N SER A 85 -14.39 12.19 -0.67
CA SER A 85 -13.33 11.68 -1.57
C SER A 85 -12.05 12.53 -1.65
N ILE A 86 -12.11 13.83 -1.38
CA ILE A 86 -10.94 14.72 -1.55
C ILE A 86 -9.93 14.57 -0.40
N VAL A 87 -10.42 14.46 0.83
CA VAL A 87 -9.54 14.35 2.01
C VAL A 87 -8.83 13.00 2.01
N ASP A 88 -9.57 11.93 1.71
CA ASP A 88 -9.01 10.58 1.60
C ASP A 88 -7.90 10.53 0.54
N HIS A 89 -8.17 11.14 -0.61
CA HIS A 89 -7.20 11.20 -1.68
C HIS A 89 -5.94 12.02 -1.32
N ALA A 90 -6.12 13.19 -0.71
CA ALA A 90 -5.00 14.02 -0.24
C ALA A 90 -4.14 13.28 0.80
N LEU A 91 -4.78 12.48 1.66
CA LEU A 91 -4.09 11.70 2.67
C LEU A 91 -3.27 10.56 2.04
N SER A 92 -3.84 9.81 1.09
CA SER A 92 -3.08 8.81 0.31
C SER A 92 -1.90 9.44 -0.44
N MET A 93 -2.05 10.65 -0.96
CA MET A 93 -0.96 11.39 -1.60
C MET A 93 0.17 11.73 -0.61
N VAL A 94 -0.16 12.15 0.61
CA VAL A 94 0.82 12.39 1.67
C VAL A 94 1.55 11.09 2.04
N VAL A 95 0.82 9.99 2.21
CA VAL A 95 1.42 8.66 2.50
C VAL A 95 2.38 8.28 1.38
N PHE A 96 2.01 8.45 0.11
CA PHE A 96 2.88 8.15 -1.03
C PHE A 96 4.19 8.94 -1.00
N ILE A 97 4.12 10.26 -0.73
CA ILE A 97 5.30 11.11 -0.63
C ILE A 97 6.21 10.65 0.53
N ILE A 98 5.62 10.36 1.69
CA ILE A 98 6.36 9.84 2.84
C ILE A 98 7.08 8.55 2.47
N CYS A 99 6.40 7.60 1.81
CA CYS A 99 7.04 6.35 1.40
C CYS A 99 8.18 6.56 0.40
N ILE A 100 8.08 7.50 -0.54
CA ILE A 100 9.21 7.81 -1.44
C ILE A 100 10.39 8.36 -0.64
N VAL A 101 10.14 9.35 0.24
CA VAL A 101 11.19 9.94 1.06
C VAL A 101 11.85 8.88 1.94
N GLU A 102 11.04 8.03 2.56
CA GLU A 102 11.50 6.93 3.41
C GLU A 102 12.36 5.93 2.61
N PHE A 103 11.90 5.48 1.43
CA PHE A 103 12.64 4.56 0.57
C PHE A 103 14.02 5.09 0.15
N LEU A 104 14.11 6.40 -0.11
CA LEU A 104 15.34 7.04 -0.54
C LEU A 104 16.29 7.39 0.62
N ALA A 105 15.76 7.66 1.81
CA ALA A 105 16.54 8.18 2.94
C ALA A 105 16.82 7.13 4.03
N VAL A 106 16.02 6.07 4.13
CA VAL A 106 16.08 5.09 5.22
C VAL A 106 16.64 3.76 4.68
N PRO A 107 17.83 3.31 5.13
CA PRO A 107 18.42 2.06 4.67
C PRO A 107 17.48 0.86 4.83
N GLN A 108 16.75 0.77 5.94
CA GLN A 108 15.81 -0.32 6.23
C GLN A 108 14.62 -0.36 5.26
N ALA A 109 14.33 0.73 4.55
CA ALA A 109 13.29 0.80 3.54
C ALA A 109 13.80 0.35 2.15
N ALA A 110 15.11 0.18 1.94
CA ALA A 110 15.70 -0.25 0.68
C ALA A 110 15.48 -1.75 0.40
N THR A 111 14.22 -2.18 0.37
CA THR A 111 13.80 -3.57 0.16
C THR A 111 12.77 -3.64 -0.97
N SER A 112 12.71 -4.78 -1.66
CA SER A 112 11.68 -5.04 -2.67
C SER A 112 10.27 -5.00 -2.09
N VAL A 113 10.11 -5.43 -0.83
CA VAL A 113 8.82 -5.41 -0.12
C VAL A 113 8.33 -3.97 0.03
N PHE A 114 9.17 -3.06 0.53
CA PHE A 114 8.78 -1.67 0.69
C PHE A 114 8.53 -0.99 -0.66
N PHE A 115 9.36 -1.29 -1.67
CA PHE A 115 9.13 -0.79 -3.02
C PHE A 115 7.77 -1.22 -3.58
N ILE A 116 7.35 -2.48 -3.37
CA ILE A 116 6.02 -2.94 -3.75
C ILE A 116 4.92 -2.20 -2.97
N ILE A 117 5.12 -1.93 -1.67
CA ILE A 117 4.20 -1.09 -0.88
C ILE A 117 4.06 0.30 -1.53
N ILE A 118 5.15 0.95 -1.94
CA ILE A 118 5.10 2.25 -2.66
C ILE A 118 4.24 2.14 -3.92
N ILE A 119 4.41 1.09 -4.72
CA ILE A 119 3.61 0.86 -5.92
C ILE A 119 2.13 0.67 -5.57
N VAL A 120 1.82 -0.05 -4.50
CA VAL A 120 0.43 -0.21 -4.03
C VAL A 120 -0.17 1.13 -3.59
N VAL A 121 0.59 1.96 -2.85
CA VAL A 121 0.14 3.32 -2.48
C VAL A 121 -0.04 4.20 -3.72
N LEU A 122 0.83 4.08 -4.74
CA LEU A 122 0.65 4.79 -6.01
C LEU A 122 -0.65 4.39 -6.72
N ILE A 123 -0.95 3.08 -6.75
CA ILE A 123 -2.19 2.57 -7.33
C ILE A 123 -3.40 3.17 -6.62
N ASP A 124 -3.36 3.28 -5.30
CA ASP A 124 -4.43 3.91 -4.51
C ASP A 124 -4.64 5.40 -4.86
N VAL A 125 -3.56 6.16 -4.98
CA VAL A 125 -3.61 7.57 -5.43
C VAL A 125 -4.26 7.67 -6.81
N ILE A 126 -3.86 6.84 -7.77
CA ILE A 126 -4.41 6.85 -9.13
C ILE A 126 -5.89 6.43 -9.13
N ALA A 127 -6.25 5.40 -8.36
CA ALA A 127 -7.62 4.93 -8.22
C ALA A 127 -8.52 6.02 -7.63
N GLY A 128 -8.06 6.70 -6.57
CA GLY A 128 -8.75 7.82 -5.94
C GLY A 128 -9.11 8.92 -6.94
N PHE A 129 -8.13 9.45 -7.67
CA PHE A 129 -8.38 10.46 -8.70
C PHE A 129 -9.34 9.97 -9.80
N THR A 130 -9.17 8.72 -10.25
CA THR A 130 -9.99 8.15 -11.33
C THR A 130 -11.47 8.07 -10.94
N ILE A 131 -11.76 7.73 -9.68
CA ILE A 131 -13.13 7.65 -9.15
C ILE A 131 -13.76 9.03 -9.04
N THR A 132 -13.03 10.02 -8.51
CA THR A 132 -13.52 11.42 -8.41
C THR A 132 -13.89 11.99 -9.78
N ILE A 133 -13.05 11.77 -10.80
CA ILE A 133 -13.32 12.25 -12.17
C ILE A 133 -14.58 11.60 -12.76
N ARG A 134 -14.77 10.29 -12.54
CA ARG A 134 -15.96 9.58 -13.03
C ARG A 134 -17.24 10.07 -12.36
N ALA A 135 -17.20 10.34 -11.06
CA ALA A 135 -18.34 10.90 -10.33
C ALA A 135 -18.75 12.26 -10.90
N ALA A 136 -17.79 13.18 -11.09
CA ALA A 136 -18.04 14.50 -11.65
C ALA A 136 -18.66 14.44 -13.06
N LYS A 137 -18.19 13.52 -13.94
CA LYS A 137 -18.76 13.34 -15.28
C LYS A 137 -20.20 12.84 -15.27
N ARG A 138 -20.54 11.96 -14.32
CA ARG A 138 -21.90 11.43 -14.18
C ARG A 138 -22.87 12.53 -13.77
N ASP A 139 -22.49 13.40 -12.84
CA ASP A 139 -23.34 14.49 -12.35
C ASP A 139 -23.66 15.51 -13.46
N VAL A 140 -22.70 15.80 -14.36
CA VAL A 140 -22.92 16.66 -15.54
C VAL A 140 -23.95 16.08 -16.52
N ALA A 141 -23.94 14.75 -16.71
CA ALA A 141 -24.89 14.10 -17.61
C ALA A 141 -26.35 14.15 -17.11
N PHE A 142 -26.56 14.11 -15.79
CA PHE A 142 -27.91 14.23 -15.20
C PHE A 142 -28.41 15.68 -15.15
N GLY A 143 -27.54 16.67 -14.93
CA GLY A 143 -27.91 18.08 -14.94
C GLY A 143 -28.33 18.64 -16.31
N GLY A 144 -27.93 17.99 -17.41
CA GLY A 144 -28.37 18.35 -18.77
C GLY A 144 -29.76 17.83 -19.17
N ALA A 145 -30.32 16.86 -18.44
CA ALA A 145 -31.61 16.25 -18.75
C ALA A 145 -32.81 16.97 -18.12
N GLU A 146 -32.59 17.81 -17.11
CA GLU A 146 -33.64 18.59 -16.42
C GLU A 146 -33.86 19.99 -17.05
N GLY A 147 -33.13 20.33 -18.11
CA GLY A 147 -33.12 21.66 -18.74
C GLY A 147 -33.98 21.82 -20.01
N HIS A 148 -34.90 20.90 -20.31
CA HIS A 148 -35.78 20.96 -21.48
C HIS A 148 -37.25 20.75 -21.13
#